data_AF-A0A1F6D8I3-F1
#
_entry.id   AF-A0A1F6D8I3-F1
#
_cell.length_a   1.000
_cell.length_b   1.000
_cell.length_c   1.000
_cell.angle_alpha   90.00
_cell.angle_beta   90.00
_cell.angle_gamma   90.00
#
_symmetry.space_group_name_H-M   'P 1'
#
loop_
_entity.id
_entity.type
_entity.pdbx_description
1 polymer ?
#
loop_
_entity_poly.entity_id
_entity_poly.type
_entity_poly.pdbx_seq_one_letter_code
_entity_poly.pdbx_strand_id
1 'polypeptide(L)'
;MVWGFHHQCGLSWSYGGWLEARLDMHRGTYLEKDELWLHIGLDVNVLDQTEVRALADGPILYVGDDSPLVGGWGGHVIQMITYRGNPHVLLYAHLGDIICKSGTTVSKGDVIGCVGTPQQNGYWFPHVHLQLFDWQYQQARDWQKFSDDMDGYTRLDNRVKWSHLCPDPTPLIFA
;
A
#
# COMPACT_ATOMS: atom_id res chain seq x y z
N MET A 1 20.20 -4.97 2.52
CA MET A 1 18.99 -4.10 2.47
C MET A 1 18.81 -3.63 1.04
N VAL A 2 17.57 -3.54 0.54
CA VAL A 2 17.22 -3.27 -0.87
C VAL A 2 17.97 -2.06 -1.45
N TRP A 3 18.12 -0.98 -0.68
CA TRP A 3 18.84 0.23 -1.12
C TRP A 3 20.32 0.03 -1.41
N GLY A 4 21.04 -0.73 -0.56
CA GLY A 4 22.45 -1.02 -0.80
C GLY A 4 22.66 -1.80 -2.10
N PHE A 5 21.72 -2.70 -2.42
CA PHE A 5 21.70 -3.42 -3.68
C PHE A 5 21.33 -2.50 -4.87
N HIS A 6 20.34 -1.63 -4.73
CA HIS A 6 19.99 -0.63 -5.75
C HIS A 6 21.18 0.25 -6.11
N HIS A 7 21.87 0.79 -5.11
CA HIS A 7 23.05 1.62 -5.32
C HIS A 7 24.17 0.85 -6.04
N GLN A 8 24.46 -0.38 -5.61
CA GLN A 8 25.48 -1.23 -6.23
C GLN A 8 25.18 -1.55 -7.70
N CYS A 9 23.90 -1.74 -8.04
CA CYS A 9 23.46 -2.14 -9.38
C CYS A 9 23.01 -0.96 -10.26
N GLY A 10 22.99 0.27 -9.75
CA GLY A 10 22.46 1.43 -10.47
C GLY A 10 20.96 1.33 -10.77
N LEU A 11 20.19 0.68 -9.90
CA LEU A 11 18.73 0.54 -10.04
C LEU A 11 18.02 1.73 -9.38
N SER A 12 17.03 2.30 -10.06
CA SER A 12 16.21 3.37 -9.51
C SER A 12 14.99 2.87 -8.73
N TRP A 13 14.58 1.62 -8.95
CA TRP A 13 13.43 1.00 -8.30
C TRP A 13 13.47 -0.53 -8.38
N SER A 14 12.66 -1.19 -7.56
CA SER A 14 12.32 -2.62 -7.65
C SER A 14 10.94 -2.85 -7.03
N TYR A 15 10.40 -4.08 -7.05
CA TYR A 15 9.14 -4.35 -6.36
C TYR A 15 9.10 -5.74 -5.71
N GLY A 16 8.33 -5.86 -4.64
CA GLY A 16 7.95 -7.11 -3.97
C GLY A 16 6.47 -7.41 -4.24
N GLY A 17 6.17 -8.65 -4.62
CA GLY A 17 4.95 -9.01 -5.34
C GLY A 17 3.69 -9.18 -4.49
N TRP A 18 2.57 -9.26 -5.21
CA TRP A 18 1.26 -9.67 -4.70
C TRP A 18 1.22 -11.17 -4.39
N LEU A 19 0.66 -11.53 -3.23
CA LEU A 19 0.68 -12.88 -2.64
C LEU A 19 2.10 -13.47 -2.50
N GLU A 20 3.09 -12.61 -2.27
CA GLU A 20 4.46 -12.99 -1.97
C GLU A 20 4.57 -13.49 -0.52
N ALA A 21 5.17 -14.66 -0.33
CA ALA A 21 5.45 -15.19 1.00
C ALA A 21 6.76 -14.60 1.55
N ARG A 22 6.68 -13.85 2.65
CA ARG A 22 7.80 -13.12 3.25
C ARG A 22 8.23 -13.69 4.61
N LEU A 23 8.34 -15.02 4.66
CA LEU A 23 8.62 -15.82 5.86
C LEU A 23 9.85 -15.35 6.66
N ASP A 24 10.94 -14.99 5.97
CA ASP A 24 12.19 -14.61 6.64
C ASP A 24 12.29 -13.11 6.90
N MET A 25 11.52 -12.28 6.17
CA MET A 25 11.64 -10.82 6.22
C MET A 25 11.05 -10.23 7.50
N HIS A 26 10.03 -10.87 8.07
CA HIS A 26 9.28 -10.34 9.22
C HIS A 26 9.51 -11.12 10.52
N ARG A 27 10.57 -11.94 10.59
CA ARG A 27 10.97 -12.55 11.87
C ARG A 27 11.34 -11.48 12.88
N GLY A 28 10.87 -11.59 14.11
CA GLY A 28 11.08 -10.62 15.18
C GLY A 28 10.19 -9.37 15.11
N THR A 29 9.23 -9.29 14.18
CA THR A 29 8.25 -8.20 14.13
C THR A 29 6.92 -8.60 14.78
N TYR A 30 5.99 -7.66 14.88
CA TYR A 30 4.65 -7.92 15.40
C TYR A 30 3.86 -8.97 14.57
N LEU A 31 4.22 -9.16 13.29
CA LEU A 31 3.58 -10.11 12.37
C LEU A 31 3.91 -11.57 12.69
N GLU A 32 5.04 -11.83 13.36
CA GLU A 32 5.52 -13.19 13.65
C GLU A 32 4.56 -13.95 14.57
N LYS A 33 4.02 -13.27 15.58
CA LYS A 33 3.16 -13.87 16.60
C LYS A 33 1.92 -14.56 16.00
N ASP A 34 1.36 -13.97 14.95
CA ASP A 34 0.12 -14.43 14.31
C ASP A 34 0.39 -15.11 12.95
N GLU A 35 1.67 -15.32 12.60
CA GLU A 35 2.15 -15.93 11.36
C GLU A 35 1.66 -15.22 10.08
N LEU A 36 1.64 -13.89 10.10
CA LEU A 36 1.19 -13.05 9.00
C LEU A 36 2.29 -12.87 7.96
N TRP A 37 2.53 -13.93 7.17
CA TRP A 37 3.66 -14.02 6.25
C TRP A 37 3.32 -13.72 4.79
N LEU A 38 2.04 -13.71 4.43
CA LEU A 38 1.61 -13.53 3.06
C LEU A 38 1.30 -12.05 2.81
N HIS A 39 2.10 -11.40 1.99
CA HIS A 39 1.87 -10.04 1.57
C HIS A 39 0.72 -9.99 0.57
N ILE A 40 -0.36 -9.28 0.88
CA ILE A 40 -1.58 -9.19 0.05
C ILE A 40 -1.70 -7.89 -0.74
N GLY A 41 -0.72 -7.00 -0.60
CA GLY A 41 -0.52 -5.83 -1.45
C GLY A 41 0.66 -6.01 -2.41
N LEU A 42 1.16 -4.90 -2.92
CA LEU A 42 2.34 -4.79 -3.77
C LEU A 42 3.22 -3.66 -3.24
N ASP A 43 4.50 -3.92 -3.07
CA ASP A 43 5.44 -2.89 -2.61
C ASP A 43 6.35 -2.48 -3.74
N VAL A 44 6.36 -1.19 -4.07
CA VAL A 44 7.30 -0.61 -5.03
C VAL A 44 8.38 0.14 -4.26
N ASN A 45 9.57 -0.46 -4.23
CA ASN A 45 10.75 0.04 -3.53
C ASN A 45 11.39 1.16 -4.34
N VAL A 46 11.39 2.38 -3.78
CA VAL A 46 11.97 3.61 -4.34
C VAL A 46 12.56 4.45 -3.22
N LEU A 47 13.24 5.55 -3.53
CA LEU A 47 13.74 6.47 -2.50
C LEU A 47 12.59 7.19 -1.80
N ASP A 48 12.81 7.64 -0.56
CA ASP A 48 11.94 8.63 0.05
C ASP A 48 11.86 9.89 -0.82
N GLN A 49 10.79 10.67 -0.63
CA GLN A 49 10.50 11.86 -1.42
C GLN A 49 10.22 11.60 -2.92
N THR A 50 10.25 10.35 -3.38
CA THR A 50 9.78 9.99 -4.73
C THR A 50 8.28 10.29 -4.83
N GLU A 51 7.89 11.04 -5.86
CA GLU A 51 6.49 11.39 -6.11
C GLU A 51 5.63 10.13 -6.28
N VAL A 52 4.47 10.13 -5.61
CA VAL A 52 3.42 9.13 -5.79
C VAL A 52 2.26 9.78 -6.52
N ARG A 53 1.83 9.13 -7.60
CA ARG A 53 0.78 9.61 -8.51
C ARG A 53 -0.42 8.68 -8.48
N ALA A 54 -1.61 9.23 -8.65
CA ALA A 54 -2.84 8.46 -8.75
C ALA A 54 -2.79 7.50 -9.94
N LEU A 55 -3.09 6.22 -9.72
CA LEU A 55 -3.04 5.18 -10.75
C LEU A 55 -4.31 5.13 -11.62
N ALA A 56 -5.38 5.79 -11.19
CA ALA A 56 -6.65 5.87 -11.89
C ALA A 56 -7.41 7.14 -11.52
N ASP A 57 -8.41 7.48 -12.32
CA ASP A 57 -9.38 8.53 -12.02
C ASP A 57 -10.28 8.09 -10.85
N GLY A 58 -10.64 9.03 -9.97
CA GLY A 58 -11.66 8.80 -8.96
C GLY A 58 -11.50 9.63 -7.69
N PRO A 59 -12.49 9.56 -6.79
CA PRO A 59 -12.46 10.34 -5.55
C PRO A 59 -11.52 9.74 -4.51
N ILE A 60 -10.82 10.63 -3.80
CA ILE A 60 -10.13 10.32 -2.55
C ILE A 60 -11.19 10.17 -1.45
N LEU A 61 -11.32 8.95 -0.94
CA LEU A 61 -12.26 8.61 0.12
C LEU A 61 -11.74 9.05 1.48
N TYR A 62 -10.43 8.88 1.70
CA TYR A 62 -9.80 9.16 2.97
C TYR A 62 -8.30 9.45 2.81
N VAL A 63 -7.80 10.33 3.66
CA VAL A 63 -6.39 10.59 3.90
C VAL A 63 -6.18 10.41 5.39
N GLY A 64 -5.30 9.49 5.75
CA GLY A 64 -5.01 9.12 7.13
C GLY A 64 -3.52 9.11 7.40
N ASP A 65 -3.18 9.01 8.68
CA ASP A 65 -1.81 8.91 9.16
C ASP A 65 -1.82 8.20 10.51
N ASP A 66 -1.08 7.10 10.61
CA ASP A 66 -0.88 6.35 11.85
C ASP A 66 0.58 6.44 12.35
N SER A 67 1.41 7.33 11.79
CA SER A 67 2.71 7.70 12.36
C SER A 67 2.47 8.39 13.71
N PRO A 68 2.75 7.71 14.84
CA PRO A 68 4.08 7.23 15.21
C PRO A 68 4.16 5.71 15.47
N LEU A 69 3.20 4.91 15.01
CA LEU A 69 3.28 3.46 15.15
C LEU A 69 4.56 2.91 14.50
N VAL A 70 5.11 1.85 15.09
CA VAL A 70 6.16 1.05 14.47
C VAL A 70 5.47 -0.10 13.74
N GLY A 71 5.56 -0.11 12.42
CA GLY A 71 4.61 -0.85 11.57
C GLY A 71 3.39 0.01 11.20
N GLY A 72 2.34 -0.63 10.70
CA GLY A 72 1.16 0.08 10.19
C GLY A 72 1.39 0.69 8.81
N TRP A 73 0.54 1.65 8.45
CA TRP A 73 0.50 2.23 7.10
C TRP A 73 1.36 3.48 6.94
N GLY A 74 1.70 4.19 8.01
CA GLY A 74 2.18 5.56 7.98
C GLY A 74 1.13 6.51 7.38
N GLY A 75 1.60 7.59 6.73
CA GLY A 75 0.75 8.40 5.88
C GLY A 75 0.14 7.55 4.76
N HIS A 76 -1.19 7.62 4.59
CA HIS A 76 -1.87 6.81 3.59
C HIS A 76 -3.10 7.49 2.97
N VAL A 77 -3.42 7.07 1.76
CA VAL A 77 -4.54 7.56 0.95
C VAL A 77 -5.40 6.38 0.53
N ILE A 78 -6.70 6.53 0.67
CA ILE A 78 -7.71 5.58 0.20
C ILE A 78 -8.50 6.25 -0.93
N GLN A 79 -8.47 5.64 -2.11
CA GLN A 79 -9.11 6.13 -3.32
C GLN A 79 -10.15 5.13 -3.82
N MET A 80 -11.30 5.61 -4.30
CA MET A 80 -12.20 4.80 -5.12
C MET A 80 -11.71 4.82 -6.56
N ILE A 81 -11.60 3.66 -7.20
CA ILE A 81 -11.22 3.54 -8.60
C ILE A 81 -12.14 2.57 -9.35
N THR A 82 -12.08 2.61 -10.68
CA THR A 82 -12.61 1.53 -11.52
C THR A 82 -11.48 0.63 -11.97
N TYR A 83 -11.54 -0.66 -11.62
CA TYR A 83 -10.58 -1.67 -12.06
C TYR A 83 -11.33 -2.84 -12.72
N ARG A 84 -10.92 -3.19 -13.95
CA ARG A 84 -11.58 -4.22 -14.78
C ARG A 84 -13.10 -4.02 -14.91
N GLY A 85 -13.53 -2.76 -15.03
CA GLY A 85 -14.94 -2.39 -15.19
C GLY A 85 -15.78 -2.40 -13.90
N ASN A 86 -15.19 -2.68 -12.74
CA ASN A 86 -15.89 -2.73 -11.45
C ASN A 86 -15.29 -1.73 -10.44
N PRO A 87 -16.08 -1.20 -9.50
CA PRO A 87 -15.58 -0.34 -8.43
C PRO A 87 -14.67 -1.11 -7.49
N HIS A 88 -13.56 -0.49 -7.10
CA HIS A 88 -12.59 -1.00 -6.14
C HIS A 88 -12.08 0.12 -5.24
N VAL A 89 -11.56 -0.24 -4.08
CA VAL A 89 -10.82 0.67 -3.20
C VAL A 89 -9.34 0.43 -3.41
N LEU A 90 -8.56 1.48 -3.66
CA LEU A 90 -7.11 1.43 -3.76
C LEU A 90 -6.50 2.22 -2.60
N LEU A 91 -5.69 1.52 -1.80
CA LEU A 91 -4.91 2.09 -0.71
C LEU A 91 -3.47 2.32 -1.17
N TYR A 92 -2.97 3.52 -0.90
CA TYR A 92 -1.57 3.92 -1.04
C TYR A 92 -1.04 4.18 0.36
N ALA A 93 -0.05 3.42 0.82
CA ALA A 93 0.54 3.57 2.14
C ALA A 93 2.02 3.95 2.07
N HIS A 94 2.58 4.22 3.24
CA HIS A 94 3.98 4.60 3.48
C HIS A 94 4.34 5.94 2.84
N LEU A 95 3.35 6.83 2.77
CA LEU A 95 3.49 8.18 2.26
C LEU A 95 3.99 9.13 3.35
N GLY A 96 4.64 10.21 2.91
CA GLY A 96 5.03 11.33 3.76
C GLY A 96 4.13 12.53 3.49
N ASP A 97 4.58 13.44 2.64
CA ASP A 97 3.87 14.68 2.32
C ASP A 97 2.71 14.40 1.37
N ILE A 98 1.52 14.13 1.92
CA ILE A 98 0.29 13.94 1.16
C ILE A 98 -0.31 15.31 0.80
N ILE A 99 -0.58 15.52 -0.48
CA ILE A 99 -1.07 16.82 -1.00
C ILE A 99 -2.54 16.78 -1.42
N CYS A 100 -3.11 15.59 -1.63
CA CYS A 100 -4.54 15.43 -1.87
C CYS A 100 -5.35 15.51 -0.56
N LYS A 101 -6.68 15.63 -0.67
CA LYS A 101 -7.59 15.72 0.49
C LYS A 101 -8.78 14.78 0.35
N SER A 102 -9.26 14.24 1.47
CA SER A 102 -10.51 13.49 1.53
C SER A 102 -11.66 14.27 0.89
N GLY A 103 -12.47 13.59 0.08
CA GLY A 103 -13.60 14.16 -0.65
C GLY A 103 -13.25 14.86 -1.97
N THR A 104 -11.97 15.01 -2.32
CA THR A 104 -11.56 15.55 -3.63
C THR A 104 -11.50 14.46 -4.69
N THR A 105 -11.59 14.83 -5.97
CA THR A 105 -11.39 13.91 -7.11
C THR A 105 -10.05 14.19 -7.75
N VAL A 106 -9.32 13.13 -8.08
CA VAL A 106 -8.05 13.18 -8.81
C VAL A 106 -8.17 12.43 -10.12
N SER A 107 -7.37 12.83 -11.09
CA SER A 107 -7.21 12.13 -12.37
C SER A 107 -5.98 11.24 -12.32
N LYS A 108 -5.95 10.20 -13.15
CA LYS A 108 -4.77 9.35 -13.33
C LYS A 108 -3.56 10.22 -13.69
N GLY A 109 -2.47 10.03 -12.94
CA GLY A 109 -1.22 10.77 -13.11
C GLY A 109 -1.08 12.02 -12.23
N ASP A 110 -2.15 12.49 -11.59
CA ASP A 110 -2.06 13.59 -10.61
C ASP A 110 -1.17 13.17 -9.43
N VAL A 111 -0.33 14.09 -8.95
CA VAL A 111 0.47 13.85 -7.74
C VAL A 111 -0.46 13.86 -6.53
N ILE A 112 -0.37 12.82 -5.71
CA ILE A 112 -1.16 12.69 -4.47
C ILE A 112 -0.28 12.83 -3.22
N GLY A 113 1.03 12.63 -3.35
CA GLY A 113 2.01 12.84 -2.30
C GLY A 113 3.39 12.33 -2.70
N CYS A 114 4.21 11.96 -1.72
CA CYS A 114 5.50 11.32 -1.93
C CYS A 114 5.71 10.15 -0.96
N VAL A 115 6.67 9.28 -1.26
CA VAL A 115 7.11 8.22 -0.35
C VAL A 115 7.71 8.85 0.92
N GLY A 116 7.23 8.38 2.07
CA GLY A 116 7.64 8.90 3.36
C GLY A 116 9.05 8.49 3.75
N THR A 117 9.69 9.33 4.56
CA THR A 117 10.87 8.92 5.34
C THR A 117 10.51 7.81 6.33
N PRO A 118 11.49 7.06 6.88
CA PRO A 118 11.22 6.05 7.90
C PRO A 118 10.37 6.57 9.07
N GLN A 119 10.54 7.83 9.48
CA GLN A 119 9.77 8.41 10.59
C GLN A 119 8.30 8.67 10.25
N GLN A 120 7.98 8.84 8.96
CA GLN A 120 6.62 9.12 8.48
C GLN A 120 5.90 7.85 8.01
N ASN A 121 6.65 6.82 7.61
CA ASN A 121 6.10 5.65 6.94
C ASN A 121 5.91 4.44 7.86
N GLY A 122 6.00 4.58 9.18
CA GLY A 122 5.92 3.43 10.12
C GLY A 122 7.25 2.71 10.37
N TYR A 123 8.38 3.38 10.13
CA TYR A 123 9.75 2.86 10.23
C TYR A 123 10.07 1.74 9.23
N TRP A 124 9.30 1.63 8.16
CA TRP A 124 9.62 0.77 7.05
C TRP A 124 10.77 1.37 6.22
N PHE A 125 11.50 0.50 5.52
CA PHE A 125 12.37 0.95 4.44
C PHE A 125 11.54 1.76 3.42
N PRO A 126 12.01 2.88 2.84
CA PRO A 126 11.22 3.65 1.89
C PRO A 126 10.69 2.82 0.70
N HIS A 127 9.37 2.80 0.56
CA HIS A 127 8.62 2.20 -0.54
C HIS A 127 7.21 2.76 -0.54
N VAL A 128 6.47 2.58 -1.64
CA VAL A 128 5.00 2.75 -1.63
C VAL A 128 4.36 1.37 -1.57
N HIS A 129 3.46 1.17 -0.62
CA HIS A 129 2.61 0.00 -0.55
C HIS A 129 1.28 0.29 -1.26
N LEU A 130 0.86 -0.63 -2.13
CA LEU A 130 -0.36 -0.53 -2.90
C LEU A 130 -1.23 -1.76 -2.65
N GLN A 131 -2.45 -1.53 -2.20
CA GLN A 131 -3.40 -2.62 -1.98
C GLN A 131 -4.75 -2.27 -2.57
N LEU A 132 -5.20 -3.15 -3.47
CA LEU A 132 -6.53 -3.07 -4.04
C LEU A 132 -7.48 -3.92 -3.20
N PHE A 133 -8.70 -3.46 -3.03
CA PHE A 133 -9.78 -4.17 -2.35
C PHE A 133 -11.02 -4.18 -3.23
N ASP A 134 -11.68 -5.33 -3.28
CA ASP A 134 -13.00 -5.43 -3.91
C ASP A 134 -14.00 -4.56 -3.12
N TRP A 135 -14.75 -3.70 -3.83
CA TRP A 135 -15.71 -2.79 -3.21
C TRP A 135 -16.80 -3.52 -2.40
N GLN A 136 -17.21 -4.71 -2.84
CA GLN A 136 -18.25 -5.49 -2.17
C GLN A 136 -17.80 -6.00 -0.80
N TYR A 137 -16.49 -6.18 -0.61
CA TYR A 137 -15.92 -6.64 0.64
C TYR A 137 -16.07 -5.59 1.75
N GLN A 138 -15.87 -4.31 1.42
CA GLN A 138 -15.87 -3.23 2.40
C GLN A 138 -16.55 -1.98 1.83
N GLN A 139 -17.89 -1.96 1.89
CA GLN A 139 -18.69 -0.74 1.79
C GLN A 139 -18.53 0.09 3.08
N ALA A 140 -17.29 0.41 3.42
CA ALA A 140 -16.96 1.09 4.65
C ALA A 140 -17.64 2.47 4.67
N ARG A 141 -18.40 2.72 5.72
CA ARG A 141 -18.92 4.06 6.04
C ARG A 141 -17.95 4.87 6.89
N ASP A 142 -16.93 4.19 7.41
CA ASP A 142 -15.88 4.73 8.25
C ASP A 142 -14.53 4.23 7.71
N TRP A 143 -13.83 5.13 7.01
CA TRP A 143 -12.56 4.82 6.35
C TRP A 143 -11.39 4.75 7.31
N GLN A 144 -11.48 5.41 8.47
CA GLN A 144 -10.46 5.31 9.50
C GLN A 144 -10.53 3.93 10.16
N LYS A 145 -11.73 3.49 10.57
CA LYS A 145 -11.88 2.14 11.12
C LYS A 145 -11.47 1.07 10.10
N PHE A 146 -11.77 1.29 8.82
CA PHE A 146 -11.34 0.42 7.74
C PHE A 146 -9.80 0.27 7.70
N SER A 147 -9.04 1.37 7.78
CA SER A 147 -7.57 1.29 7.78
C SER A 147 -7.03 0.66 9.06
N ASP A 148 -7.68 0.91 10.20
CA ASP A 148 -7.27 0.37 11.51
C ASP A 148 -7.48 -1.15 11.63
N ASP A 149 -8.53 -1.67 11.00
CA ASP A 149 -8.89 -3.10 11.05
C ASP A 149 -8.06 -3.98 10.08
N MET A 150 -7.32 -3.35 9.16
CA MET A 150 -6.67 -4.02 8.03
C MET A 150 -5.16 -3.87 8.13
N ASP A 151 -4.45 -4.89 7.65
CA ASP A 151 -2.99 -4.88 7.47
C ASP A 151 -2.67 -5.40 6.05
N GLY A 152 -1.46 -5.11 5.57
CA GLY A 152 -0.94 -5.56 4.27
C GLY A 152 -0.59 -7.05 4.23
N TYR A 153 -0.84 -7.78 5.32
CA TYR A 153 -0.41 -9.15 5.53
C TYR A 153 -1.53 -10.07 6.01
N THR A 154 -1.41 -11.34 5.65
CA THR A 154 -2.27 -12.40 6.16
C THR A 154 -1.52 -13.72 6.32
N ARG A 155 -2.20 -14.73 6.87
CA ARG A 155 -1.67 -16.10 6.96
C ARG A 155 -1.64 -16.79 5.59
N LEU A 156 -0.68 -17.69 5.38
CA LEU A 156 -0.53 -18.41 4.11
C LEU A 156 -1.76 -19.24 3.71
N ASP A 157 -2.49 -19.77 4.68
CA ASP A 157 -3.72 -20.56 4.48
C ASP A 157 -4.90 -19.73 3.96
N ASN A 158 -4.88 -18.41 4.14
CA ASN A 158 -5.92 -17.50 3.64
C ASN A 158 -5.68 -17.02 2.20
N ARG A 159 -4.63 -17.51 1.51
CA ARG A 159 -4.23 -17.06 0.16
C ARG A 159 -5.40 -17.00 -0.83
N VAL A 160 -6.20 -18.06 -0.91
CA VAL A 160 -7.33 -18.13 -1.86
C VAL A 160 -8.36 -17.06 -1.53
N LYS A 161 -8.77 -16.94 -0.25
CA LYS A 161 -9.72 -15.92 0.21
C LYS A 161 -9.23 -14.52 -0.17
N TRP A 162 -8.00 -14.17 0.20
CA TRP A 162 -7.47 -12.82 -0.04
C TRP A 162 -7.14 -12.55 -1.50
N SER A 163 -6.90 -13.57 -2.33
CA SER A 163 -6.74 -13.37 -3.77
C SER A 163 -7.99 -12.80 -4.45
N HIS A 164 -9.16 -13.03 -3.87
CA HIS A 164 -10.44 -12.49 -4.36
C HIS A 164 -10.78 -11.15 -3.73
N LEU A 165 -10.52 -10.99 -2.43
CA LEU A 165 -10.83 -9.77 -1.69
C LEU A 165 -9.84 -8.64 -1.98
N CYS A 166 -8.57 -8.99 -2.19
CA CYS A 166 -7.48 -8.09 -2.53
C CYS A 166 -6.85 -8.53 -3.85
N PRO A 167 -7.45 -8.17 -5.01
CA PRO A 167 -6.93 -8.57 -6.31
C PRO A 167 -5.59 -7.90 -6.64
N ASP A 168 -4.82 -8.51 -7.54
CA ASP A 168 -3.50 -8.03 -7.94
C ASP A 168 -3.53 -6.59 -8.51
N PRO A 169 -2.86 -5.61 -7.85
CA PRO A 169 -2.77 -4.23 -8.33
C PRO A 169 -1.71 -4.03 -9.41
N THR A 170 -0.85 -5.02 -9.68
CA THR A 170 0.28 -4.94 -10.64
C THR A 170 -0.12 -4.36 -12.02
N PRO A 171 -1.29 -4.72 -12.62
CA PRO A 171 -1.71 -4.16 -13.90
C PRO A 171 -2.09 -2.67 -13.87
N LEU A 172 -2.20 -2.03 -12.71
CA LEU A 172 -2.41 -0.57 -12.62
C LEU A 172 -1.10 0.21 -12.84
N ILE A 173 0.06 -0.44 -12.69
CA ILE A 173 1.38 0.20 -12.69
C ILE A 173 2.16 -0.12 -13.96
N PHE A 174 2.14 -1.38 -14.40
CA PHE A 174 2.99 -1.87 -15.49
C PHE A 174 2.23 -2.12 -16.80
N ALA A 175 1.06 -1.52 -16.96
CA ALA A 175 0.21 -1.66 -18.17
C ALA A 175 0.37 -0.50 -19.16
#